data_AF-A0A1Q8DMW0-F1
#
_entry.id   AF-A0A1Q8DMW0-F1
#
_cell.length_a   1.000
_cell.length_b   1.000
_cell.length_c   1.000
_cell.angle_alpha   90.00
_cell.angle_beta   90.00
_cell.angle_gamma   90.00
#
_symmetry.space_group_name_H-M   'P 1'
#
loop_
_entity.id
_entity.type
_entity.pdbx_description
1 polymer ?
#
loop_
_entity_poly.entity_id
_entity_poly.type
_entity_poly.pdbx_seq_one_letter_code
_entity_poly.pdbx_strand_id
1 'polypeptide(L)'
;MITLSVVTLFSFIFLIISLFINSSGGIYTNSYIATNDLYRISELQGSGGNDHIILILGSFFLFILMITTLFLRPIKEKAKSYLFLTYLIIALYIFNLMETSNFLEITYSTIFLGGNNIYLIWLLLYVLMFLATICKVTIFLKLSSKRKT
;
A
#
# COMPACT_ATOMS: atom_id res chain seq x y z
N MET A 1 1.42 -21.62 6.43
CA MET A 1 1.34 -20.91 7.71
C MET A 1 2.47 -19.91 7.89
N ILE A 2 3.73 -20.31 8.10
CA ILE A 2 4.85 -19.38 8.41
C ILE A 2 4.88 -18.15 7.48
N THR A 3 4.82 -18.33 6.16
CA THR A 3 4.88 -17.21 5.21
C THR A 3 3.68 -16.25 5.32
N LEU A 4 2.46 -16.74 5.58
CA LEU A 4 1.27 -15.89 5.71
C LEU A 4 1.26 -15.17 7.06
N SER A 5 1.76 -15.82 8.12
CA SER A 5 1.98 -15.18 9.42
C SER A 5 2.99 -14.03 9.30
N VAL A 6 4.05 -14.19 8.50
CA VAL A 6 5.02 -13.12 8.21
C VAL A 6 4.38 -11.96 7.44
N VAL A 7 3.58 -12.23 6.40
CA VAL A 7 2.85 -11.17 5.67
C VAL A 7 1.90 -10.41 6.60
N THR A 8 1.22 -11.13 7.50
CA THR A 8 0.32 -10.51 8.49
C THR A 8 1.10 -9.65 9.48
N LEU A 9 2.28 -10.09 9.93
CA LEU A 9 3.17 -9.29 10.75
C LEU A 9 3.61 -8.01 10.02
N PHE A 10 3.97 -8.11 8.74
CA PHE A 10 4.29 -6.92 7.95
C PHE A 10 3.09 -5.98 7.80
N SER A 11 1.86 -6.49 7.68
CA SER A 11 0.66 -5.63 7.64
C SER A 11 0.41 -4.89 8.97
N PHE A 12 0.80 -5.49 10.10
CA PHE A 12 0.79 -4.80 11.38
C PHE A 12 1.85 -3.70 11.44
N ILE A 13 3.09 -3.99 11.04
CA ILE A 13 4.17 -2.98 11.00
C ILE A 13 3.80 -1.83 10.05
N PHE A 14 3.19 -2.16 8.91
CA PHE A 14 2.66 -1.21 7.95
C PHE A 14 1.60 -0.27 8.56
N LEU A 15 0.66 -0.83 9.34
CA LEU A 15 -0.29 -0.03 10.13
C LEU A 15 0.42 0.88 11.14
N ILE A 16 1.37 0.35 11.92
CA ILE A 16 2.11 1.17 12.89
C ILE A 16 2.81 2.35 12.20
N ILE A 17 3.48 2.10 11.08
CA ILE A 17 4.19 3.15 10.33
C ILE A 17 3.21 4.17 9.73
N SER A 18 2.01 3.75 9.31
CA SER A 18 0.99 4.67 8.82
C SER A 18 0.59 5.74 9.85
N LEU A 19 0.63 5.41 11.15
CA LEU A 19 0.33 6.36 12.23
C LEU A 19 1.38 7.46 12.39
N PHE A 20 2.60 7.24 11.89
CA PHE A 20 3.69 8.21 11.92
C PHE A 20 3.80 9.02 10.62
N ILE A 21 2.94 8.77 9.63
CA ILE A 21 2.86 9.59 8.42
C ILE A 21 2.21 10.91 8.80
N ASN A 22 3.03 11.95 8.96
CA ASN A 22 2.55 13.28 9.30
C ASN A 22 1.64 13.83 8.19
N SER A 23 0.58 14.55 8.59
CA SER A 23 -0.30 15.30 7.69
C SER A 23 0.44 16.37 6.87
N SER A 24 1.60 16.81 7.35
CA SER A 24 2.52 17.73 6.67
C SER A 24 3.50 17.03 5.70
N GLY A 25 3.40 15.71 5.56
CA GLY A 25 4.33 14.88 4.83
C GLY A 25 4.08 14.74 3.33
N GLY A 26 3.01 15.35 2.82
CA GLY A 26 2.72 15.49 1.39
C GLY A 26 2.96 16.93 0.95
N ILE A 27 4.06 17.17 0.24
CA ILE A 27 4.28 18.31 -0.67
C ILE A 27 4.02 19.72 -0.09
N TYR A 28 4.43 19.97 1.15
CA TYR A 28 4.38 21.32 1.74
C TYR A 28 5.55 22.24 1.36
N THR A 29 6.54 21.76 0.60
CA THR A 29 7.84 22.44 0.52
C THR A 29 8.21 23.02 -0.84
N ASN A 30 7.60 22.58 -1.94
CA ASN A 30 7.95 23.08 -3.26
C ASN A 30 6.75 23.78 -3.88
N SER A 31 6.88 25.08 -4.10
CA SER A 31 6.07 25.79 -5.08
C SER A 31 6.59 25.39 -6.46
N TYR A 32 5.71 25.24 -7.43
CA TYR A 32 6.11 25.11 -8.83
C TYR A 32 5.53 26.29 -9.61
N ILE A 33 6.30 26.79 -10.57
CA ILE A 33 5.86 27.88 -11.44
C ILE A 33 5.15 27.24 -12.62
N ALA A 34 3.85 27.49 -12.74
CA ALA A 34 3.08 27.18 -13.93
C ALA A 34 2.55 28.49 -14.50
N THR A 35 2.64 28.68 -15.83
CA THR A 35 2.08 29.86 -16.53
C THR A 35 2.43 31.22 -15.89
N ASN A 36 3.68 31.40 -15.44
CA ASN A 36 4.19 32.60 -14.75
C ASN A 36 3.60 32.91 -13.37
N ASP A 37 2.78 32.03 -12.80
CA ASP A 37 2.25 32.16 -11.44
C ASP A 37 2.90 31.13 -10.50
N LEU A 38 3.20 31.59 -9.28
CA LEU A 38 3.79 30.75 -8.24
C LEU A 38 2.67 29.98 -7.53
N TYR A 39 2.39 28.76 -7.99
CA TYR A 39 1.42 27.90 -7.34
C TYR A 39 2.09 27.21 -6.15
N ARG A 40 1.57 27.48 -4.94
CA ARG A 40 1.87 26.62 -3.80
C ARG A 40 1.12 25.31 -4.02
N ILE A 41 1.83 24.19 -3.99
CA ILE A 41 1.21 22.86 -4.12
C ILE A 41 0.13 22.65 -3.03
N SER A 42 0.24 23.35 -1.90
CA SER A 42 -0.78 23.41 -0.85
C SER A 42 -2.15 23.96 -1.28
N GLU A 43 -2.21 24.81 -2.31
CA GLU A 43 -3.46 25.43 -2.78
C GLU A 43 -4.18 24.59 -3.84
N LEU A 44 -3.42 23.77 -4.59
CA LEU A 44 -3.97 22.80 -5.56
C LEU A 44 -4.39 21.48 -4.89
N GLN A 45 -3.86 21.19 -3.71
CA GLN A 45 -4.32 20.10 -2.84
C GLN A 45 -5.26 20.64 -1.76
N GLY A 46 -6.48 21.04 -2.15
CA GLY A 46 -7.57 21.46 -1.25
C GLY A 46 -8.05 20.42 -0.22
N SER A 47 -7.28 19.37 0.07
CA SER A 47 -7.62 18.32 1.03
C SER A 47 -6.42 17.57 1.62
N GLY A 48 -5.22 18.16 1.65
CA GLY A 48 -4.00 17.48 2.17
C GLY A 48 -4.09 16.95 3.61
N GLY A 49 -5.14 17.33 4.35
CA GLY A 49 -5.48 16.77 5.67
C GLY A 49 -6.18 15.40 5.63
N ASN A 50 -6.75 14.93 4.52
CA ASN A 50 -7.52 13.67 4.52
C ASN A 50 -6.72 12.47 4.01
N ASP A 51 -5.68 12.67 3.20
CA ASP A 51 -4.95 11.57 2.56
C ASP A 51 -4.22 10.68 3.58
N HIS A 52 -3.65 11.28 4.63
CA HIS A 52 -3.02 10.54 5.72
C HIS A 52 -4.04 9.72 6.53
N ILE A 53 -5.27 10.22 6.67
CA ILE A 53 -6.38 9.49 7.33
C ILE A 53 -6.77 8.27 6.48
N ILE A 54 -6.83 8.42 5.15
CA ILE A 54 -7.10 7.31 4.22
C ILE A 54 -5.99 6.25 4.32
N LEU A 55 -4.72 6.65 4.42
CA LEU A 55 -3.60 5.73 4.63
C LEU A 55 -3.76 4.94 5.94
N ILE A 56 -4.04 5.61 7.06
CA ILE A 56 -4.22 4.96 8.36
C ILE A 56 -5.40 3.99 8.33
N LEU A 57 -6.58 4.45 7.88
CA LEU A 57 -7.78 3.62 7.82
C LEU A 57 -7.60 2.45 6.86
N GLY A 58 -7.05 2.68 5.67
CA GLY A 58 -6.78 1.62 4.71
C GLY A 58 -5.77 0.59 5.22
N SER A 59 -4.69 1.03 5.89
CA SER A 59 -3.73 0.11 6.53
C SER A 59 -4.39 -0.69 7.66
N PHE A 60 -5.28 -0.06 8.43
CA PHE A 60 -6.03 -0.73 9.50
C PHE A 60 -6.96 -1.82 8.93
N PHE A 61 -7.79 -1.48 7.94
CA PHE A 61 -8.69 -2.45 7.31
C PHE A 61 -7.92 -3.61 6.66
N LEU A 62 -6.80 -3.32 5.99
CA LEU A 62 -5.93 -4.35 5.41
C LEU A 62 -5.42 -5.32 6.49
N PHE A 63 -4.92 -4.79 7.61
CA PHE A 63 -4.46 -5.63 8.73
C PHE A 63 -5.60 -6.49 9.30
N ILE A 64 -6.78 -5.91 9.54
CA ILE A 64 -7.95 -6.64 10.04
C ILE A 64 -8.38 -7.77 9.08
N LEU A 65 -8.39 -7.52 7.78
CA LEU A 65 -8.71 -8.54 6.77
C LEU A 65 -7.69 -9.67 6.75
N MET A 66 -6.40 -9.35 6.84
CA MET A 66 -5.33 -10.36 6.86
C MET A 66 -5.34 -11.19 8.14
N ILE A 67 -5.46 -10.57 9.31
CA ILE A 67 -5.45 -11.28 10.60
C ILE A 67 -6.68 -12.19 10.74
N THR A 68 -7.87 -11.71 10.37
CA THR A 68 -9.10 -12.53 10.39
C THR A 68 -8.98 -13.72 9.45
N THR A 69 -8.52 -13.49 8.21
CA THR A 69 -8.34 -14.56 7.22
C THR A 69 -7.27 -15.58 7.64
N LEU A 70 -6.23 -15.14 8.34
CA LEU A 70 -5.20 -16.05 8.89
C LEU A 70 -5.81 -17.04 9.89
N PHE A 71 -6.66 -16.56 10.79
CA PHE A 71 -7.28 -17.36 11.86
C PHE A 71 -8.54 -18.14 11.44
N LEU A 72 -9.09 -17.89 10.25
CA LEU A 72 -10.18 -18.69 9.69
C LEU A 72 -9.69 -20.13 9.39
N ARG A 73 -9.94 -21.03 10.34
CA ARG A 73 -9.62 -22.48 10.25
C ARG A 73 -10.24 -23.21 9.05
N PRO A 74 -11.48 -22.96 8.61
CA PRO A 74 -12.07 -23.77 7.53
C PRO A 74 -11.44 -23.50 6.15
N ILE A 75 -10.69 -22.41 6.00
CA ILE A 75 -10.13 -22.01 4.71
C ILE A 75 -8.78 -22.70 4.49
N LYS A 76 -8.64 -23.41 3.37
CA LYS A 76 -7.36 -24.01 2.97
C LYS A 76 -6.30 -22.92 2.74
N GLU A 77 -5.05 -23.20 3.10
CA GLU A 77 -3.92 -22.26 2.97
C GLU A 77 -3.75 -21.65 1.56
N LYS A 78 -4.05 -22.44 0.51
CA LYS A 78 -4.03 -21.96 -0.88
C LYS A 78 -5.07 -20.84 -1.09
N ALA A 79 -6.29 -21.01 -0.59
CA ALA A 79 -7.35 -20.02 -0.69
C ALA A 79 -7.04 -18.76 0.12
N LYS A 80 -6.46 -18.91 1.33
CA LYS A 80 -5.98 -17.76 2.12
C LYS A 80 -4.97 -16.90 1.35
N SER A 81 -4.06 -17.53 0.62
CA SER A 81 -3.03 -16.82 -0.15
C SER A 81 -3.63 -16.03 -1.32
N TYR A 82 -4.65 -16.56 -1.99
CA TYR A 82 -5.39 -15.80 -3.00
C TYR A 82 -6.17 -14.65 -2.39
N LEU A 83 -6.83 -14.85 -1.25
CA LEU A 83 -7.53 -13.78 -0.54
C LEU A 83 -6.57 -12.65 -0.14
N PHE A 84 -5.39 -12.98 0.40
CA PHE A 84 -4.35 -11.99 0.71
C PHE A 84 -3.94 -11.19 -0.53
N LEU A 85 -3.76 -11.86 -1.67
CA LEU A 85 -3.45 -11.19 -2.93
C LEU A 85 -4.59 -10.26 -3.37
N THR A 86 -5.83 -10.70 -3.27
CA THR A 86 -7.01 -9.88 -3.59
C THR A 86 -7.10 -8.65 -2.69
N TYR A 87 -6.89 -8.79 -1.38
CA TYR A 87 -6.90 -7.65 -0.46
C TYR A 87 -5.81 -6.63 -0.80
N LEU A 88 -4.61 -7.11 -1.15
CA LEU A 88 -3.52 -6.24 -1.59
C LEU A 88 -3.83 -5.55 -2.93
N ILE A 89 -4.45 -6.25 -3.90
CA ILE A 89 -4.86 -5.59 -5.14
C ILE A 89 -5.90 -4.51 -4.88
N ILE A 90 -6.89 -4.77 -4.01
CA ILE A 90 -7.89 -3.75 -3.63
C ILE A 90 -7.21 -2.58 -2.91
N ALA A 91 -6.26 -2.86 -2.02
CA ALA A 91 -5.50 -1.84 -1.29
C ALA A 91 -4.68 -0.94 -2.24
N LEU A 92 -4.15 -1.47 -3.34
CA LEU A 92 -3.49 -0.65 -4.38
C LEU A 92 -4.42 0.46 -4.88
N TYR A 93 -5.70 0.14 -5.14
CA TYR A 93 -6.69 1.12 -5.59
C TYR A 93 -7.05 2.11 -4.49
N ILE A 94 -7.28 1.64 -3.25
CA ILE A 94 -7.65 2.52 -2.13
C ILE A 94 -6.54 3.53 -1.80
N PHE A 95 -5.28 3.09 -1.89
CA PHE A 95 -4.12 3.96 -1.70
C PHE A 95 -3.75 4.75 -2.96
N ASN A 96 -4.59 4.69 -3.99
CA ASN A 96 -4.39 5.30 -5.29
C ASN A 96 -3.07 4.92 -5.99
N LEU A 97 -2.35 3.88 -5.54
CA LEU A 97 -1.02 3.48 -6.04
C LEU A 97 -0.98 3.08 -7.52
N MET A 98 -2.15 2.96 -8.17
CA MET A 98 -2.31 2.72 -9.61
C MET A 98 -2.68 3.99 -10.40
N GLU A 99 -2.93 5.12 -9.74
CA GLU A 99 -3.20 6.38 -10.41
C GLU A 99 -1.95 6.84 -11.16
N THR A 100 -2.02 6.71 -12.48
CA THR A 100 -1.23 7.49 -13.43
C THR A 100 -2.09 8.69 -13.81
N SER A 101 -2.35 9.61 -12.88
CA SER A 101 -3.25 10.72 -13.18
C SER A 101 -2.56 11.77 -14.06
N ASN A 102 -3.19 12.09 -15.19
CA ASN A 102 -2.92 13.28 -16.01
C ASN A 102 -3.59 14.54 -15.43
N PHE A 103 -4.17 14.46 -14.22
CA PHE A 103 -5.06 15.53 -13.72
C PHE A 103 -4.32 16.58 -12.88
N LEU A 104 -3.10 16.30 -12.45
CA LEU A 104 -2.13 17.25 -11.90
C LEU A 104 -0.77 16.70 -12.33
N GLU A 105 0.15 17.53 -12.82
CA GLU A 105 1.54 17.14 -13.18
C GLU A 105 2.39 16.75 -11.95
N ILE A 106 1.80 16.07 -10.97
CA ILE A 106 2.43 15.56 -9.76
C ILE A 106 2.36 14.04 -9.86
N THR A 107 3.36 13.47 -10.52
CA THR A 107 3.55 12.01 -10.55
C THR A 107 3.95 11.51 -9.15
N TYR A 108 3.82 10.21 -8.87
CA TYR A 108 4.40 9.59 -7.67
C TYR A 108 5.88 9.97 -7.43
N SER A 109 6.59 10.36 -8.50
CA SER A 109 7.93 10.95 -8.43
C SER A 109 8.03 12.17 -7.50
N THR A 110 7.00 13.01 -7.41
CA THR A 110 6.97 14.18 -6.53
C THR A 110 6.86 13.79 -5.05
N ILE A 111 6.27 12.63 -4.74
CA ILE A 111 6.25 12.04 -3.39
C ILE A 111 7.62 11.42 -3.05
N PHE A 112 8.27 10.77 -4.02
CA PHE A 112 9.66 10.29 -3.87
C PHE A 112 10.67 11.44 -3.70
N LEU A 113 10.40 12.60 -4.30
CA LEU A 113 11.21 13.83 -4.17
C LEU A 113 10.85 14.66 -2.92
N GLY A 114 9.72 14.38 -2.26
CA GLY A 114 9.19 15.14 -1.12
C GLY A 114 9.86 14.90 0.23
N GLY A 115 10.91 14.07 0.29
CA GLY A 115 11.73 13.89 1.50
C GLY A 115 11.07 13.19 2.69
N ASN A 116 9.86 12.63 2.54
CA ASN A 116 9.18 11.92 3.62
C ASN A 116 9.65 10.46 3.72
N ASN A 117 10.75 10.25 4.45
CA ASN A 117 11.35 8.93 4.67
C ASN A 117 10.36 7.91 5.25
N ILE A 118 9.39 8.34 6.07
CA ILE A 118 8.41 7.45 6.68
C ILE A 118 7.46 6.89 5.61
N TYR A 119 7.02 7.73 4.67
CA TYR A 119 6.21 7.27 3.53
C TYR A 119 6.98 6.30 2.63
N LEU A 120 8.28 6.54 2.41
CA LEU A 120 9.13 5.62 1.63
C LEU A 120 9.23 4.25 2.30
N ILE A 121 9.43 4.21 3.63
CA ILE A 121 9.47 2.96 4.39
C ILE A 121 8.09 2.26 4.32
N TRP A 122 7.00 3.03 4.45
CA TRP A 122 5.63 2.51 4.33
C TRP A 122 5.40 1.85 2.96
N LEU A 123 5.78 2.52 1.88
CA LEU A 123 5.64 2.00 0.51
C LEU A 123 6.54 0.78 0.27
N LEU A 124 7.78 0.80 0.77
CA LEU A 124 8.68 -0.35 0.68
C LEU A 124 8.07 -1.59 1.36
N LEU A 125 7.52 -1.43 2.56
CA LEU A 125 6.83 -2.51 3.27
C LEU A 125 5.64 -3.05 2.49
N TYR A 126 4.86 -2.16 1.87
CA TYR A 126 3.77 -2.56 0.99
C TYR A 126 4.25 -3.47 -0.15
N VAL A 127 5.29 -3.04 -0.86
CA VAL A 127 5.89 -3.81 -1.97
C VAL A 127 6.41 -5.16 -1.48
N LEU A 128 7.06 -5.21 -0.31
CA LEU A 128 7.54 -6.46 0.27
C LEU A 128 6.40 -7.43 0.62
N MET A 129 5.30 -6.95 1.19
CA MET A 129 4.09 -7.77 1.43
C MET A 129 3.51 -8.31 0.12
N PHE A 130 3.46 -7.46 -0.91
CA PHE A 130 2.95 -7.80 -2.23
C PHE A 130 3.77 -8.92 -2.87
N LEU A 131 5.09 -8.75 -2.93
CA LEU A 131 6.02 -9.74 -3.48
C LEU A 131 5.97 -11.06 -2.70
N ALA A 132 5.96 -11.01 -1.36
CA ALA A 132 5.86 -12.21 -0.53
C ALA A 132 4.59 -13.01 -0.82
N THR A 133 3.46 -12.32 -1.00
CA THR A 133 2.16 -12.93 -1.32
C THR A 133 2.15 -13.52 -2.72
N ILE A 134 2.66 -12.80 -3.72
CA ILE A 134 2.79 -13.31 -5.10
C ILE A 134 3.67 -14.56 -5.15
N CYS A 135 4.87 -14.51 -4.55
CA CYS A 135 5.77 -15.66 -4.50
C CYS A 135 5.05 -16.89 -3.93
N LYS A 136 4.25 -16.71 -2.88
CA LYS A 136 3.47 -17.80 -2.29
C LYS A 136 2.43 -18.37 -3.24
N VAL A 137 1.67 -17.52 -3.92
CA VAL A 137 0.67 -17.92 -4.92
C VAL A 137 1.33 -18.68 -6.08
N THR A 138 2.44 -18.19 -6.61
CA THR A 138 3.17 -18.80 -7.73
C THR A 138 3.70 -20.18 -7.38
N ILE A 139 4.23 -20.37 -6.16
CA ILE A 139 4.66 -21.69 -5.66
C ILE A 139 3.48 -22.67 -5.67
N PHE A 140 2.30 -22.25 -5.21
CA PHE A 140 1.11 -23.11 -5.20
C PHE A 140 0.61 -23.46 -6.61
N LEU A 141 0.70 -22.54 -7.57
CA LEU A 141 0.36 -22.81 -8.97
C LEU A 141 1.31 -23.87 -9.56
N LYS A 142 2.62 -23.70 -9.36
CA LYS A 142 3.64 -24.63 -9.88
C LYS A 142 3.50 -26.05 -9.29
N LEU A 143 3.26 -26.16 -7.98
CA LEU A 143 3.04 -27.47 -7.33
C LEU A 143 1.73 -28.13 -7.79
N SER A 144 0.69 -27.35 -8.05
CA SER A 144 -0.58 -27.86 -8.56
C SER A 144 -0.46 -28.39 -9.99
N SER A 145 0.43 -27.81 -10.81
CA SER A 145 0.68 -28.25 -12.18
C SER A 145 1.41 -29.59 -12.23
N LYS A 146 2.41 -29.81 -11.36
CA LYS A 146 3.20 -31.05 -11.31
C LYS A 146 2.42 -32.29 -10.84
N ARG A 147 1.28 -32.12 -10.17
CA ARG A 147 0.42 -33.25 -9.73
C ARG A 147 -0.53 -33.76 -10.81
N LYS A 148 -0.60 -33.10 -11.97
CA LYS A 148 -1.51 -33.45 -13.07
C LYS A 148 -0.80 -34.15 -14.24
N THR A 149 0.51 -34.34 -14.16
CA THR A 149 1.37 -35.07 -15.11
C THR A 149 1.90 -36.32 -14.43
#